data_AF-A0A9D0YPH7-F1
#
_entry.id   AF-A0A9D0YPH7-F1
#
_cell.length_a   1.000
_cell.length_b   1.000
_cell.length_c   1.000
_cell.angle_alpha   90.00
_cell.angle_beta   90.00
_cell.angle_gamma   90.00
#
_symmetry.space_group_name_H-M   'P 1'
#
loop_
_entity.id
_entity.type
_entity.pdbx_description
1 polymer ?
#
loop_
_entity_poly.entity_id
_entity_poly.type
_entity_poly.pdbx_seq_one_letter_code
_entity_poly.pdbx_strand_id
1 'polypeptide(L)' 'MEDLLDLGAEVAIYLHGNGVWWLGLGDLKKLTEKGLKVFCGRSSVEKRHQRVPPWAKEKDIDFLADMVVASDKVLFFN' A
#
# COMPACT_ATOMS: atom_id res chain seq x y z
N MET A 1 11.63 -4.59 3.74
CA MET A 1 10.67 -3.48 3.98
C MET A 1 10.62 -3.13 5.45
N GLU A 2 10.54 -4.13 6.33
CA GLU A 2 10.74 -3.96 7.78
C GLU A 2 12.06 -3.24 8.11
N ASP A 3 13.19 -3.67 7.53
CA ASP A 3 14.48 -3.00 7.73
C ASP A 3 14.46 -1.51 7.34
N LEU A 4 13.68 -1.12 6.32
CA LEU A 4 13.57 0.28 5.91
C LEU A 4 12.82 1.10 6.97
N LEU A 5 11.76 0.54 7.54
CA LEU A 5 11.01 1.16 8.63
C LEU A 5 11.88 1.25 9.89
N ASP A 6 12.63 0.20 10.22
CA ASP A 6 13.53 0.17 11.38
C ASP A 6 14.71 1.16 11.23
N LEU A 7 15.10 1.49 10.00
CA LEU A 7 16.05 2.57 9.67
C LEU A 7 15.43 3.98 9.70
N GLY A 8 14.12 4.10 9.99
CA GLY A 8 13.40 5.36 10.06
C GLY A 8 12.95 5.93 8.72
N ALA A 9 12.97 5.14 7.64
CA ALA A 9 12.48 5.58 6.34
C ALA A 9 10.95 5.69 6.34
N GLU A 10 10.42 6.72 5.65
CA GLU A 10 9.00 6.79 5.35
C GLU A 10 8.66 5.83 4.21
N VAL A 11 7.90 4.77 4.52
CA VAL A 11 7.52 3.76 3.53
C VAL A 11 6.01 3.77 3.33
N ALA A 12 5.61 3.80 2.06
CA ALA A 12 4.23 3.64 1.64
C ALA A 12 4.12 2.57 0.54
N ILE A 13 3.04 1.77 0.57
CA ILE A 13 2.67 0.84 -0.49
C ILE A 13 1.36 1.29 -1.12
N TYR A 14 1.29 1.21 -2.45
CA TYR A 14 0.05 1.30 -3.20
C TYR A 14 -0.26 -0.05 -3.86
N LEU A 15 -1.37 -0.68 -3.47
CA LEU A 15 -1.84 -1.95 -4.02
C LEU A 15 -2.75 -1.69 -5.23
N HIS A 16 -2.32 -2.14 -6.40
CA HIS A 16 -3.08 -2.05 -7.65
C HIS A 16 -3.38 -3.44 -8.22
N GLY A 17 -4.45 -3.57 -9.00
CA GLY A 17 -4.77 -4.82 -9.68
C GLY A 17 -4.92 -5.96 -8.69
N ASN A 18 -4.26 -7.09 -8.95
CA ASN A 18 -4.28 -8.26 -8.06
C ASN A 18 -3.52 -8.02 -6.74
N GLY A 19 -2.75 -6.94 -6.62
CA GLY A 19 -2.08 -6.57 -5.38
C GLY A 19 -3.05 -6.37 -4.20
N VAL A 20 -4.32 -6.03 -4.44
CA VAL A 20 -5.29 -5.84 -3.35
C VAL A 20 -5.60 -7.12 -2.56
N TRP A 21 -5.27 -8.32 -3.08
CA TRP A 21 -5.38 -9.58 -2.33
C TRP A 21 -4.45 -9.61 -1.10
N TRP A 22 -3.37 -8.83 -1.12
CA TRP A 22 -2.48 -8.69 0.03
C TRP A 22 -3.13 -8.02 1.24
N LEU A 23 -4.28 -7.35 1.07
CA LEU A 23 -5.07 -6.84 2.19
C LEU A 23 -5.57 -7.95 3.12
N GLY A 24 -5.74 -9.17 2.60
CA GLY A 24 -6.13 -10.34 3.38
C GLY A 24 -4.97 -11.05 4.08
N LEU A 25 -3.72 -10.68 3.76
CA LEU A 25 -2.51 -11.30 4.32
C LEU A 25 -2.04 -10.51 5.55
N GLY A 26 -1.82 -11.22 6.66
CA GLY A 26 -1.53 -10.61 7.96
C GLY A 26 -0.20 -9.86 8.07
N ASP A 27 0.73 -10.08 7.16
CA ASP A 27 2.08 -9.51 7.25
C ASP A 27 2.10 -8.00 6.98
N LEU A 28 1.25 -7.50 6.06
CA LEU A 28 1.14 -6.05 5.85
C LEU A 28 0.57 -5.34 7.07
N LYS A 29 -0.41 -5.96 7.77
CA LYS A 29 -0.98 -5.40 8.99
C LYS A 29 0.09 -5.15 10.05
N LYS A 30 0.97 -6.13 10.29
CA LYS A 30 2.07 -5.99 11.28
C LYS A 30 2.99 -4.82 10.94
N LEU A 31 3.29 -4.63 9.66
CA LEU A 31 4.14 -3.51 9.22
C LEU A 31 3.45 -2.15 9.38
N THR A 32 2.11 -2.09 9.32
CA THR A 32 1.39 -0.83 9.61
C THR A 32 1.54 -0.38 11.06
N GLU A 33 1.69 -1.32 12.01
CA GLU A 33 1.98 -1.02 13.42
C GLU A 33 3.38 -0.43 13.59
N LYS A 34 4.30 -0.71 12.65
CA LYS A 34 5.63 -0.10 12.53
C LYS A 34 5.68 1.19 11.70
N GLY A 35 4.53 1.69 11.23
CA GLY A 35 4.44 2.95 10.48
C GLY A 35 4.33 2.83 8.97
N LEU A 36 4.23 1.62 8.40
CA LEU A 36 3.93 1.44 6.98
C LEU A 36 2.56 2.05 6.64
N LYS A 37 2.52 2.90 5.61
CA LYS A 37 1.26 3.42 5.05
C LYS A 37 0.80 2.52 3.90
N VAL A 38 -0.41 1.98 3.98
CA VAL A 38 -0.98 1.14 2.91
C VAL A 38 -2.15 1.83 2.22
N PHE A 39 -2.03 1.96 0.91
CA PHE A 39 -3.05 2.46 0.01
C PHE A 39 -3.47 1.36 -0.96
N CYS A 40 -4.71 1.42 -1.44
CA CYS A 40 -5.21 0.49 -2.44
C CYS A 40 -6.07 1.21 -3.47
N GLY A 41 -5.96 0.80 -4.72
CA GLY A 41 -6.73 1.37 -5.81
C GLY A 41 -8.21 1.06 -5.65
N ARG A 42 -9.06 2.09 -5.55
CA ARG A 42 -10.53 1.95 -5.40
C ARG A 42 -11.12 0.96 -6.41
N SER A 43 -10.84 1.18 -7.69
CA SER A 43 -11.32 0.30 -8.78
C SER A 43 -10.82 -1.15 -8.68
N SER A 44 -9.65 -1.37 -8.06
CA SER A 44 -9.06 -2.70 -7.90
C SER A 44 -9.76 -3.48 -6.79
N VAL A 45 -10.08 -2.80 -5.70
CA VAL A 45 -10.87 -3.33 -4.57
C VAL A 45 -12.27 -3.69 -5.03
N GLU A 46 -12.96 -2.77 -5.71
CA GLU A 46 -14.33 -2.95 -6.22
C GLU A 46 -14.42 -4.15 -7.16
N LYS A 47 -13.56 -4.21 -8.20
CA LYS A 47 -13.56 -5.31 -9.19
C LYS A 47 -13.27 -6.69 -8.59
N ARG A 48 -12.62 -6.75 -7.43
CA ARG A 48 -12.24 -7.99 -6.76
C ARG A 48 -13.09 -8.29 -5.54
N HIS A 49 -14.14 -7.50 -5.32
CA HIS A 49 -15.04 -7.62 -4.17
C HIS A 49 -14.27 -7.70 -2.84
N GLN A 50 -13.15 -6.96 -2.72
CA GLN A 50 -12.35 -6.94 -1.50
C GLN A 50 -12.94 -5.96 -0.49
N ARG A 51 -12.75 -6.25 0.79
CA ARG A 51 -13.03 -5.29 1.87
C ARG A 51 -11.74 -4.59 2.25
N VAL A 52 -11.77 -3.26 2.29
CA VAL A 52 -10.63 -2.49 2.77
C VAL A 52 -10.60 -2.53 4.30
N PRO A 53 -9.52 -3.04 4.90
CA PRO A 53 -9.40 -3.10 6.33
C PRO A 53 -9.11 -1.70 6.91
N PRO A 54 -9.41 -1.44 8.21
CA PRO A 54 -9.24 -0.12 8.83
C PRO A 54 -7.81 0.43 8.81
N TRP A 55 -6.82 -0.44 8.63
CA TRP A 55 -5.40 -0.09 8.56
C TRP A 55 -4.92 0.31 7.14
N ALA A 56 -5.79 0.20 6.13
CA ALA A 56 -5.51 0.60 4.75
C ALA A 56 -6.47 1.70 4.29
N LYS A 57 -6.10 2.44 3.24
CA LYS A 57 -6.93 3.51 2.65
C LYS A 57 -7.16 3.31 1.17
N GLU A 58 -8.39 3.54 0.73
CA GLU A 58 -8.71 3.62 -0.70
C GLU A 58 -8.26 4.96 -1.29
N LYS A 59 -7.60 4.88 -2.44
CA LYS A 59 -7.19 6.03 -3.23
C LYS A 59 -7.35 5.75 -4.71
N ASP A 60 -7.65 6.79 -5.47
CA ASP A 60 -7.74 6.68 -6.93
C ASP A 60 -6.34 6.59 -7.55
N ILE A 61 -6.27 6.31 -8.85
CA ILE A 61 -5.00 6.10 -9.55
C ILE A 61 -4.14 7.37 -9.60
N ASP A 62 -4.76 8.55 -9.59
CA ASP A 62 -4.05 9.84 -9.62
C ASP A 62 -3.15 9.99 -8.38
N PHE A 63 -3.58 9.45 -7.24
CA PHE A 63 -2.77 9.45 -6.02
C PHE A 63 -1.49 8.61 -6.16
N LEU A 64 -1.47 7.59 -7.00
CA LEU A 64 -0.25 6.84 -7.29
C LEU A 64 0.78 7.73 -8.00
N ALA A 65 0.34 8.58 -8.93
CA ALA A 65 1.24 9.53 -9.58
C ALA A 65 1.83 10.52 -8.57
N ASP A 66 1.01 11.05 -7.66
CA ASP A 66 1.47 11.92 -6.56
C ASP A 66 2.51 11.21 -5.67
N MET A 67 2.27 9.95 -5.30
CA MET A 67 3.21 9.14 -4.52
C MET A 67 4.55 8.96 -5.26
N VAL A 68 4.51 8.68 -6.56
CA VAL A 68 5.73 8.50 -7.37
C VAL A 68 6.56 9.79 -7.42
N VAL A 69 5.91 10.94 -7.56
CA VAL A 69 6.60 12.25 -7.59
C VAL A 69 7.17 12.63 -6.21
N ALA A 70 6.45 12.30 -5.13
CA ALA A 70 6.85 12.65 -3.78
C ALA A 70 7.93 11.72 -3.18
N SER A 71 8.19 10.57 -3.79
CA SER A 71 9.10 9.55 -3.25
C SER A 71 10.54 9.72 -3.75
N ASP A 72 11.52 9.63 -2.85
CA ASP A 72 12.94 9.61 -3.23
C ASP A 72 13.32 8.36 -4.05
N LYS A 73 12.60 7.25 -3.80
CA LYS A 73 12.78 5.95 -4.44
C LYS A 73 11.44 5.29 -4.65
N VAL A 74 11.26 4.68 -5.82
CA VAL A 74 10.06 3.91 -6.16
C VAL A 74 10.48 2.51 -6.55
N LEU A 75 9.83 1.51 -5.96
CA LEU A 75 10.03 0.09 -6.25
C LEU A 75 8.73 -0.49 -6.79
N PHE A 76 8.80 -1.16 -7.94
CA PHE A 76 7.67 -1.85 -8.55
C PHE A 76 7.82 -3.35 -8.35
N PHE A 77 6.74 -4.00 -7.91
CA PHE A 77 6.66 -5.44 -7.70
C PHE A 77 5.50 -5.98 -8.54
N ASN A 78 5.73 -7.11 -9.24
CA ASN A 78 4.71 -7.83 -10.01
C ASN A 78 4.22 -9.04 -9.25
#